data_AF-A0A2C5YDZ9-F1
#
_entry.id   AF-A0A2C5YDZ9-F1
#
_cell.length_a   1.000
_cell.length_b   1.000
_cell.length_c   1.000
_cell.angle_alpha   90.00
_cell.angle_beta   90.00
_cell.angle_gamma   90.00
#
_symmetry.space_group_name_H-M   'P 1'
#
loop_
_entity.id
_entity.type
_entity.pdbx_description
1 polymer ?
#
loop_
_entity_poly.entity_id
_entity_poly.type
_entity_poly.pdbx_seq_one_letter_code
_entity_poly.pdbx_strand_id
1 'polypeptide(L)'
;MFDVARHLPKGAHLHIHYNACLPPRVLLGIAAGMDRMFVTSDLPLLPDDDFTSFDRCELQFSILSPERERERPGDVFSPAYRPRETMSFARFLRDFPRDHPRADSPERWLEQKLLFDEQEAYGPLQTANG
;
A
#
# COMPACT_ATOMS: atom_id res chain seq x y z
N MET A 1 -7.96 -29.52 -13.39
CA MET A 1 -6.54 -29.76 -13.05
C MET A 1 -6.11 -29.02 -11.79
N PHE A 2 -6.27 -27.68 -11.70
CA PHE A 2 -5.97 -26.91 -10.48
C PHE A 2 -6.73 -27.40 -9.26
N ASP A 3 -8.03 -27.68 -9.41
CA ASP A 3 -8.87 -28.13 -8.31
C ASP A 3 -8.35 -29.41 -7.64
N VAL A 4 -7.96 -30.40 -8.44
CA VAL A 4 -7.32 -31.63 -7.96
C VAL A 4 -6.02 -31.33 -7.21
N ALA A 5 -5.18 -30.43 -7.72
CA ALA A 5 -3.91 -30.05 -7.09
C ALA A 5 -4.09 -29.34 -5.73
N ARG A 6 -5.25 -28.71 -5.47
CA ARG A 6 -5.55 -28.13 -4.15
C ARG A 6 -5.74 -29.18 -3.06
N HIS A 7 -6.27 -30.36 -3.42
CA HIS A 7 -6.59 -31.45 -2.50
C HIS A 7 -5.43 -32.40 -2.21
N LEU A 8 -4.34 -32.34 -2.99
CA LEU A 8 -3.15 -33.17 -2.76
C LEU A 8 -2.32 -32.67 -1.56
N PRO A 9 -1.82 -33.57 -0.69
CA PRO A 9 -0.87 -33.22 0.36
C PRO A 9 0.50 -32.93 -0.26
N LYS A 10 0.82 -31.64 -0.42
CA LYS A 10 2.02 -31.17 -1.13
C LYS A 10 3.34 -31.30 -0.35
N GLY A 11 3.31 -31.85 0.86
CA GLY A 11 4.48 -31.90 1.75
C GLY A 11 4.78 -30.53 2.36
N ALA A 12 6.03 -30.08 2.28
CA ALA A 12 6.50 -28.84 2.92
C ALA A 12 6.86 -27.74 1.91
N HIS A 13 6.58 -26.48 2.27
CA HIS A 13 7.03 -25.31 1.51
C HIS A 13 8.42 -24.89 2.02
N LEU A 14 9.48 -25.30 1.33
CA LEU A 14 10.86 -25.19 1.83
C LEU A 14 11.55 -23.85 1.51
N HIS A 15 10.98 -23.06 0.61
CA HIS A 15 11.49 -21.74 0.26
C HIS A 15 10.34 -20.74 0.27
N ILE A 16 10.31 -19.88 1.28
CA ILE A 16 9.34 -18.79 1.38
C ILE A 16 10.01 -17.52 1.87
N HIS A 17 9.49 -16.38 1.43
CA HIS A 17 9.76 -15.10 2.04
C HIS A 17 8.60 -14.80 2.99
N TYR A 18 8.88 -14.76 4.31
CA TYR A 18 7.86 -14.57 5.34
C TYR A 18 6.93 -13.38 5.06
N ASN A 19 7.52 -12.25 4.65
CA ASN A 19 6.81 -11.00 4.36
C ASN A 19 5.89 -11.06 3.13
N ALA A 20 5.98 -12.10 2.29
CA ALA A 20 5.17 -12.27 1.07
C ALA A 20 4.17 -13.43 1.17
N CYS A 21 4.07 -14.10 2.32
CA CYS A 21 3.18 -15.26 2.50
C CYS A 21 1.74 -14.87 2.84
N LEU A 22 1.52 -13.64 3.30
CA LEU A 22 0.20 -13.14 3.65
C LEU A 22 -0.34 -12.27 2.52
N PRO A 23 -1.61 -12.44 2.10
CA PRO A 23 -2.21 -11.53 1.15
C PRO A 23 -2.18 -10.09 1.68
N PRO A 24 -1.84 -9.08 0.86
CA PRO A 24 -1.71 -7.69 1.31
C PRO A 24 -2.93 -7.18 2.06
N ARG A 25 -4.15 -7.53 1.61
CA ARG A 25 -5.40 -7.19 2.30
C ARG A 25 -5.44 -7.59 3.78
N VAL A 26 -4.78 -8.70 4.17
CA VAL A 26 -4.74 -9.15 5.57
C VAL A 26 -3.88 -8.20 6.40
N LEU A 27 -2.70 -7.84 5.88
CA LEU A 27 -1.78 -6.92 6.54
C LEU A 27 -2.35 -5.51 6.61
N LEU A 28 -2.94 -5.02 5.52
CA LEU A 28 -3.63 -3.73 5.46
C LEU A 28 -4.81 -3.68 6.44
N GLY A 29 -5.58 -4.76 6.56
CA GLY A 29 -6.69 -4.86 7.51
C GLY A 29 -6.23 -4.80 8.97
N ILE A 30 -5.12 -5.47 9.32
CA ILE A 30 -4.51 -5.37 10.65
C ILE A 30 -4.02 -3.94 10.90
N ALA A 31 -3.28 -3.37 9.94
CA ALA A 31 -2.72 -2.03 10.02
C ALA A 31 -3.82 -0.95 10.20
N ALA A 32 -4.96 -1.10 9.54
CA ALA A 32 -6.09 -0.17 9.62
C ALA A 32 -6.69 -0.09 11.03
N GLY A 33 -6.58 -1.16 11.82
CA GLY A 33 -7.05 -1.21 13.21
C GLY A 33 -6.04 -0.75 14.25
N MET A 34 -4.84 -0.33 13.85
CA MET A 34 -3.77 0.07 14.78
C MET A 34 -3.75 1.60 14.97
N ASP A 35 -4.04 2.07 16.19
CA ASP A 35 -4.12 3.50 16.51
C ASP A 35 -2.86 4.29 16.12
N ARG A 36 -1.70 3.66 16.26
CA ARG A 36 -0.38 4.29 16.06
C ARG A 36 0.27 3.88 14.75
N MET A 37 -0.52 3.44 13.77
CA MET A 37 -0.06 3.23 12.41
C MET A 37 -0.13 4.54 11.61
N PHE A 38 0.96 4.87 10.95
CA PHE A 38 1.11 6.08 10.14
C PHE A 38 1.59 5.71 8.74
N VAL A 39 1.22 6.55 7.79
CA VAL A 39 1.64 6.48 6.40
C VAL A 39 2.36 7.77 6.03
N THR A 40 3.37 7.65 5.17
CA THR A 40 4.02 8.77 4.49
C THR A 40 4.06 8.50 3.00
N SER A 41 4.16 9.57 2.22
CA SER A 41 4.47 9.51 0.79
C SER A 41 5.65 10.41 0.45
N ASP A 42 6.38 10.05 -0.61
CA ASP A 42 7.38 10.91 -1.25
C ASP A 42 6.75 12.05 -2.09
N LEU A 43 5.46 11.95 -2.42
CA LEU A 43 4.70 12.94 -3.18
C LEU A 43 3.41 13.35 -2.44
N PRO A 44 2.91 14.59 -2.63
CA PRO A 44 1.53 14.91 -2.27
C PRO A 44 0.57 14.13 -3.16
N LEU A 45 -0.45 13.51 -2.58
CA LEU A 45 -1.46 12.72 -3.29
C LEU A 45 -2.64 13.62 -3.64
N LEU A 46 -2.54 14.28 -4.79
CA LEU A 46 -3.53 15.26 -5.25
C LEU A 46 -4.32 14.67 -6.42
N PRO A 47 -5.62 15.01 -6.56
CA PRO A 47 -6.38 14.72 -7.78
C PRO A 47 -5.90 15.65 -8.91
N ASP A 48 -4.63 15.51 -9.29
CA ASP A 48 -3.95 16.23 -10.35
C ASP A 48 -4.21 15.59 -11.72
N ASP A 49 -3.37 15.92 -12.72
CA ASP A 49 -3.46 15.42 -14.09
C ASP A 49 -3.56 13.87 -14.13
N ASP A 50 -4.79 13.38 -14.24
CA ASP A 50 -5.17 11.97 -14.22
C ASP A 50 -4.68 11.17 -12.99
N PHE A 51 -4.60 11.81 -11.81
CA PHE A 51 -4.15 11.17 -10.56
C PHE A 51 -2.72 10.60 -10.65
N THR A 52 -1.85 11.18 -11.48
CA THR A 52 -0.47 10.71 -11.70
C THR A 52 0.32 10.57 -10.40
N SER A 53 0.09 11.46 -9.43
CA SER A 53 0.73 11.38 -8.11
C SER A 53 0.40 10.08 -7.37
N PHE A 54 -0.84 9.60 -7.47
CA PHE A 54 -1.27 8.32 -6.89
C PHE A 54 -0.56 7.14 -7.55
N ASP A 55 -0.31 7.17 -8.86
CA ASP A 55 0.36 6.06 -9.55
C ASP A 55 1.85 6.00 -9.22
N ARG A 56 2.53 7.16 -9.12
CA ARG A 56 3.99 7.22 -9.00
C ARG A 56 4.51 7.24 -7.57
N CYS A 57 3.66 7.54 -6.59
CA CYS A 57 4.12 7.68 -5.21
C CYS A 57 4.68 6.37 -4.65
N GLU A 58 5.71 6.53 -3.83
CA GLU A 58 6.19 5.54 -2.88
C GLU A 58 5.57 5.80 -1.50
N LEU A 59 4.93 4.78 -0.93
CA LEU A 59 4.38 4.84 0.42
C LEU A 59 5.29 4.16 1.42
N GLN A 60 5.37 4.70 2.62
CA GLN A 60 5.98 4.02 3.77
C GLN A 60 5.03 4.00 4.95
N PHE A 61 4.93 2.82 5.57
CA PHE A 61 4.15 2.60 6.77
C PHE A 61 5.07 2.54 7.99
N SER A 62 4.66 3.16 9.09
CA SER A 62 5.46 3.18 10.32
C SER A 62 4.58 3.21 11.56
N ILE A 63 5.10 2.63 12.65
CA ILE A 63 4.50 2.74 13.97
C ILE A 63 5.28 3.81 14.75
N LEU A 64 4.63 4.92 15.09
CA LEU A 64 5.29 6.05 15.76
C LEU A 64 5.20 5.94 17.28
N SER A 65 6.23 6.41 17.99
CA SER A 65 6.20 6.61 19.46
C SER A 65 5.15 7.67 19.85
N PRO A 66 4.61 7.68 21.09
CA PRO A 66 3.66 8.73 21.50
C PRO A 66 4.31 10.13 21.52
N GLU A 67 5.64 10.19 21.55
CA GLU A 67 6.39 11.43 21.53
C GLU A 67 6.42 12.04 20.13
N ARG A 68 6.67 11.20 19.12
CA ARG A 68 6.64 11.61 17.71
C ARG A 68 5.24 11.95 17.22
N GLU A 69 4.21 11.35 17.79
CA GLU A 69 2.82 11.72 17.48
C GLU A 69 2.50 13.18 17.85
N ARG A 70 3.19 13.75 18.85
CA ARG A 70 3.03 15.16 19.22
C ARG A 70 3.62 16.13 18.19
N GLU A 71 4.49 15.65 17.32
CA GLU A 71 4.99 16.39 16.16
C GLU A 71 3.89 16.37 15.09
N ARG A 72 2.93 17.31 15.24
CA ARG A 72 1.72 17.50 14.41
C ARG A 72 1.74 16.72 13.08
N PRO A 73 0.94 15.65 12.93
CA PRO A 73 0.94 14.87 11.69
C PRO A 73 0.50 15.75 10.51
N GLY A 74 1.20 15.57 9.39
CA GLY A 74 0.86 16.17 8.11
C GLY A 74 -0.39 15.55 7.49
N ASP A 75 -0.63 15.92 6.23
CA ASP A 75 -1.78 15.48 5.46
C ASP A 75 -1.34 15.23 4.03
N VAL A 76 -1.23 13.96 3.62
CA VAL A 76 -0.71 13.60 2.30
C VAL A 76 -1.60 14.11 1.17
N PHE A 77 -2.87 14.43 1.43
CA PHE A 77 -3.80 14.97 0.44
C PHE A 77 -3.78 16.50 0.34
N SER A 78 -2.88 17.16 1.09
CA SER A 78 -2.72 18.61 1.07
C SER A 78 -1.71 19.06 -0.01
N PRO A 79 -2.00 20.12 -0.78
CA PRO A 79 -1.00 20.72 -1.68
C PRO A 79 0.23 21.27 -0.95
N ALA A 80 0.10 21.55 0.35
CA ALA A 80 1.21 22.02 1.20
C ALA A 80 1.97 20.88 1.90
N TYR A 81 1.61 19.62 1.63
CA TYR A 81 2.27 18.44 2.18
C TYR A 81 3.75 18.45 1.83
N ARG A 82 4.61 18.20 2.82
CA ARG A 82 6.04 18.00 2.58
C ARG A 82 6.33 16.50 2.51
N PRO A 83 7.13 16.05 1.52
CA PRO A 83 7.51 14.64 1.42
C PRO A 83 8.00 14.07 2.75
N ARG A 84 7.53 12.86 3.06
CA ARG A 84 7.80 12.11 4.28
C ARG A 84 7.21 12.67 5.58
N GLU A 85 6.31 13.66 5.52
CA GLU A 85 5.47 14.00 6.68
C GLU A 85 4.52 12.85 7.01
N THR A 86 4.30 12.62 8.30
CA THR A 86 3.51 11.47 8.76
C THR A 86 2.03 11.83 8.82
N MET A 87 1.19 10.93 8.33
CA MET A 87 -0.27 11.01 8.45
C MET A 87 -0.79 9.75 9.14
N SER A 88 -1.74 9.88 10.06
CA SER A 88 -2.40 8.71 10.65
C SER A 88 -3.00 7.84 9.55
N PHE A 89 -2.78 6.53 9.60
CA PHE A 89 -3.29 5.63 8.58
C PHE A 89 -4.82 5.53 8.60
N ALA A 90 -5.43 5.52 9.79
CA ALA A 90 -6.89 5.59 9.90
C ALA A 90 -7.45 6.89 9.29
N ARG A 91 -6.74 8.01 9.45
CA ARG A 91 -7.09 9.28 8.79
C ARG A 91 -6.95 9.17 7.27
N PHE A 92 -5.85 8.59 6.80
CA PHE A 92 -5.60 8.37 5.38
C PHE A 92 -6.75 7.60 4.71
N LEU A 93 -7.18 6.49 5.30
CA LEU A 93 -8.28 5.68 4.77
C LEU A 93 -9.61 6.45 4.71
N ARG A 94 -9.87 7.30 5.72
CA ARG A 94 -11.10 8.09 5.80
C ARG A 94 -11.13 9.25 4.79
N ASP A 95 -10.00 9.94 4.66
CA ASP A 95 -9.88 11.17 3.88
C ASP A 95 -9.46 10.91 2.42
N PHE A 96 -9.23 9.64 2.04
CA PHE A 96 -8.86 9.24 0.69
C PHE A 96 -9.90 9.72 -0.35
N PRO A 97 -9.47 10.27 -1.50
CA PRO A 97 -10.39 10.81 -2.50
C PRO A 97 -11.38 9.75 -3.01
N ARG A 98 -12.67 10.05 -2.87
CA ARG A 98 -13.76 9.14 -3.28
C ARG A 98 -13.94 9.08 -4.80
N ASP A 99 -13.42 10.07 -5.50
CA ASP A 99 -13.51 10.27 -6.94
C ASP A 99 -12.31 9.68 -7.69
N HIS A 100 -11.37 9.02 -7.00
CA HIS A 100 -10.22 8.37 -7.64
C HIS A 100 -10.70 7.31 -8.65
N PRO A 101 -10.56 7.54 -9.97
CA PRO A 101 -11.29 6.79 -10.99
C PRO A 101 -10.79 5.35 -11.16
N ARG A 102 -9.57 5.06 -10.68
CA ARG A 102 -8.89 3.77 -10.88
C ARG A 102 -9.01 2.84 -9.67
N ALA A 103 -9.65 3.27 -8.58
CA ALA A 103 -9.81 2.45 -7.38
C ALA A 103 -11.16 2.67 -6.69
N ASP A 104 -11.91 1.58 -6.49
CA ASP A 104 -13.21 1.61 -5.80
C ASP A 104 -13.10 1.99 -4.31
N SER A 105 -11.92 1.76 -3.70
CA SER A 105 -11.64 2.02 -2.28
C SER A 105 -10.13 2.24 -2.04
N PRO A 106 -9.75 2.92 -0.94
CA PRO A 106 -8.34 3.08 -0.59
C PRO A 106 -7.63 1.75 -0.35
N GLU A 107 -8.32 0.75 0.21
CA GLU A 107 -7.75 -0.59 0.45
C GLU A 107 -7.43 -1.30 -0.86
N ARG A 108 -8.30 -1.18 -1.86
CA ARG A 108 -8.08 -1.77 -3.18
C ARG A 108 -6.88 -1.13 -3.88
N TRP A 109 -6.75 0.20 -3.80
CA TRP A 109 -5.61 0.93 -4.33
C TRP A 109 -4.29 0.50 -3.64
N LEU A 110 -4.31 0.37 -2.31
CA LEU A 110 -3.15 -0.10 -1.55
C LEU A 110 -2.78 -1.55 -1.87
N GLU A 111 -3.76 -2.43 -2.08
CA GLU A 111 -3.52 -3.82 -2.47
C GLU A 111 -2.87 -3.89 -3.87
N GLN A 112 -3.35 -3.08 -4.82
CA GLN A 112 -2.74 -2.96 -6.16
C GLN A 112 -1.30 -2.45 -6.09
N LYS A 113 -0.99 -1.51 -5.19
CA LYS A 113 0.39 -1.03 -4.98
C LYS A 113 1.36 -2.08 -4.42
N LEU A 114 0.85 -3.17 -3.85
CA LEU A 114 1.65 -4.22 -3.18
C LEU A 114 1.76 -5.50 -4.00
N LEU A 115 1.00 -5.63 -5.08
CA LEU A 115 0.98 -6.82 -5.94
C LEU A 115 1.50 -6.45 -7.31
N PHE A 116 2.47 -7.22 -7.80
CA PHE A 116 2.85 -7.14 -9.20
C PHE A 116 1.78 -7.81 -10.05
N ASP A 117 1.32 -7.13 -11.09
CA ASP A 117 0.52 -7.74 -12.13
C ASP A 117 1.36 -8.54 -13.14
N GLU A 118 0.70 -9.21 -14.08
CA GLU A 118 1.38 -10.04 -15.08
C GLU A 118 2.31 -9.23 -15.98
N GLN A 119 1.95 -8.00 -16.33
CA GLN A 119 2.78 -7.13 -17.18
C GLN A 119 3.99 -6.61 -16.41
N GLU A 120 3.83 -6.28 -15.12
CA GLU A 120 4.93 -5.86 -14.26
C GLU A 120 5.89 -7.02 -13.97
N ALA A 121 5.40 -8.25 -13.84
CA ALA A 121 6.23 -9.41 -13.55
C ALA A 121 6.85 -10.06 -14.80
N TYR A 122 6.16 -10.06 -15.93
CA TYR A 122 6.53 -10.83 -17.13
C TYR A 122 6.56 -9.99 -18.41
N GLY A 123 6.43 -8.67 -18.32
CA GLY A 123 6.47 -7.78 -19.46
C GLY A 123 7.77 -7.97 -20.27
N PRO A 124 7.73 -7.88 -21.60
CA PRO A 124 8.91 -8.10 -22.44
C PRO A 124 10.04 -7.08 -22.21
N LEU A 125 9.76 -5.97 -21.53
CA LEU A 125 10.72 -4.93 -21.15
C LEU A 125 11.13 -5.01 -19.67
N GLN A 126 10.57 -5.95 -18.90
CA GLN A 126 10.86 -6.16 -17.49
C GLN A 126 12.31 -6.60 -17.31
N THR A 127 12.98 -6.05 -16.29
CA THR A 127 14.37 -6.44 -15.96
C THR A 127 14.49 -6.80 -14.49
N ALA A 128 15.62 -7.39 -14.09
CA ALA A 128 15.87 -7.71 -12.68
C ALA A 128 15.88 -6.49 -11.74
N ASN A 129 15.88 -5.26 -12.27
CA ASN A 129 15.83 -4.02 -11.50
C ASN A 129 14.41 -3.47 -11.28
N GLY A 130 13.37 -4.17 -11.78
CA GLY A 130 12.05 -3.59 -11.98
C GLY A 130 11.92 -3.06 -13.39
#